data_AF-A0AAE8ZUV2-F1
#
_entry.id   AF-A0AAE8ZUV2-F1
#
_cell.length_a   1.000
_cell.length_b   1.000
_cell.length_c   1.000
_cell.angle_alpha   90.00
_cell.angle_beta   90.00
_cell.angle_gamma   90.00
#
_symmetry.space_group_name_H-M   'P 1'
#
loop_
_entity.id
_entity.type
_entity.pdbx_description
1 polymer ?
#
loop_
_entity_poly.entity_id
_entity_poly.type
_entity_poly.pdbx_seq_one_letter_code
_entity_poly.pdbx_strand_id
1 'polypeptide(L)'
;MRLTKVEYVLLQAIIFFDPDCLSLTKHGSQLIAAKRRRLLHALQDWLQQQNKHEAAGRFAEILLRICNVQKVAAFKRETLCTIETFELMQPHPFTMEISKSYPDFSYF
;
A
#
# COMPACT_ATOMS: atom_id res chain seq x y z
N MET A 1 -12.87 14.10 -0.12
CA MET A 1 -13.32 13.09 0.87
C MET A 1 -12.32 12.93 2.01
N ARG A 2 -12.78 12.98 3.27
CA ARG A 2 -11.96 12.68 4.47
C ARG A 2 -12.15 11.20 4.87
N LEU A 3 -11.06 10.49 5.09
CA LEU A 3 -11.07 9.13 5.66
C LEU A 3 -11.31 9.21 7.16
N THR A 4 -12.12 8.31 7.69
CA THR A 4 -12.16 8.09 9.15
C THR A 4 -10.90 7.35 9.60
N LYS A 5 -10.64 7.35 10.91
CA LYS A 5 -9.49 6.61 11.48
C LYS A 5 -9.54 5.12 11.13
N VAL A 6 -10.72 4.51 11.19
CA VAL A 6 -10.91 3.08 10.90
C VAL A 6 -10.64 2.79 9.42
N GLU A 7 -11.20 3.59 8.51
CA GLU A 7 -10.97 3.43 7.08
C GLU A 7 -9.50 3.63 6.70
N TYR A 8 -8.82 4.58 7.32
CA TYR A 8 -7.40 4.85 7.08
C TYR A 8 -6.53 3.66 7.51
N VAL A 9 -6.75 3.13 8.72
CA VAL A 9 -6.00 1.96 9.22
C VAL A 9 -6.27 0.71 8.38
N LEU A 10 -7.52 0.48 8.00
CA LEU A 10 -7.87 -0.65 7.10
C LEU A 10 -7.22 -0.50 5.73
N LEU A 11 -7.20 0.71 5.16
CA LEU A 11 -6.52 0.98 3.90
C LEU A 11 -5.01 0.71 4.00
N GLN A 12 -4.35 1.17 5.06
CA GLN A 12 -2.93 0.89 5.31
C GLN A 12 -2.67 -0.62 5.39
N ALA A 13 -3.50 -1.35 6.15
CA ALA A 13 -3.38 -2.79 6.27
C ALA A 13 -3.60 -3.51 4.93
N ILE A 14 -4.61 -3.10 4.15
CA ILE A 14 -4.88 -3.68 2.82
C ILE A 14 -3.70 -3.48 1.86
N ILE A 15 -3.02 -2.34 1.92
CA ILE A 15 -1.81 -2.06 1.13
C ILE A 15 -0.65 -2.94 1.61
N PHE A 16 -0.47 -3.06 2.92
CA PHE A 16 0.64 -3.81 3.51
C PHE A 16 0.55 -5.33 3.26
N PHE A 17 -0.65 -5.91 3.35
CA PHE A 17 -0.88 -7.34 3.09
C PHE A 17 -0.95 -7.62 1.58
N ASP A 18 0.14 -7.35 0.88
CA ASP A 18 0.27 -7.57 -0.56
C ASP A 18 0.69 -9.02 -0.89
N PRO A 19 -0.18 -9.84 -1.49
CA PRO A 19 0.16 -11.22 -1.85
C PRO A 19 1.15 -11.33 -3.01
N ASP A 20 1.37 -10.23 -3.74
CA ASP A 20 2.27 -10.17 -4.91
C ASP A 20 3.69 -9.72 -4.53
N CYS A 21 3.98 -9.58 -3.23
CA CYS A 21 5.32 -9.28 -2.74
C CYS A 21 6.32 -10.38 -3.15
N LEU A 22 7.41 -9.96 -3.79
CA LEU A 22 8.43 -10.83 -4.41
C LEU A 22 9.12 -11.77 -3.42
N SER A 23 9.27 -11.32 -2.18
CA SER A 23 9.96 -12.06 -1.12
C SER A 23 9.11 -13.16 -0.48
N LEU A 24 7.83 -13.29 -0.86
CA LEU A 24 6.94 -14.29 -0.29
C LEU A 24 7.15 -15.67 -0.91
N THR A 25 7.17 -16.70 -0.06
CA THR A 25 6.99 -18.08 -0.52
C THR A 25 5.58 -18.29 -1.07
N LYS A 26 5.37 -19.33 -1.88
CA LYS A 26 4.04 -19.70 -2.38
C LYS A 26 3.01 -19.85 -1.25
N HIS A 27 3.41 -20.47 -0.14
CA HIS A 27 2.54 -20.61 1.03
C HIS A 27 2.29 -19.25 1.72
N GLY A 28 3.31 -18.41 1.83
CA GLY A 28 3.20 -17.05 2.34
C GLY A 28 2.19 -16.21 1.55
N SER A 29 2.30 -16.20 0.22
CA SER A 29 1.35 -15.49 -0.67
C SER A 29 -0.10 -15.92 -0.44
N GLN A 30 -0.36 -17.22 -0.27
CA GLN A 30 -1.71 -17.73 0.04
C GLN A 30 -2.25 -17.22 1.39
N LEU A 31 -1.41 -17.23 2.44
CA LEU A 31 -1.78 -16.73 3.76
C LEU A 31 -2.06 -15.23 3.74
N ILE A 32 -1.20 -14.45 3.07
CA ILE A 32 -1.33 -13.01 2.92
C ILE A 32 -2.59 -12.67 2.12
N ALA A 33 -2.85 -13.36 1.01
CA ALA A 33 -4.07 -13.19 0.24
C ALA A 33 -5.33 -13.45 1.09
N ALA A 34 -5.32 -14.50 1.93
CA ALA A 34 -6.43 -14.77 2.85
C ALA A 34 -6.59 -13.69 3.93
N LYS A 35 -5.50 -13.10 4.42
CA LYS A 35 -5.55 -11.96 5.36
C LYS A 35 -6.09 -10.70 4.67
N ARG A 36 -5.60 -10.36 3.47
CA ARG A 36 -6.10 -9.21 2.67
C ARG A 36 -7.60 -9.32 2.40
N ARG A 37 -8.10 -10.51 2.04
CA ARG A 37 -9.55 -10.75 1.86
C ARG A 37 -10.36 -10.45 3.13
N ARG A 38 -9.90 -10.91 4.29
CA ARG A 38 -10.56 -10.61 5.58
C ARG A 38 -10.59 -9.11 5.90
N LEU A 39 -9.53 -8.39 5.57
CA LEU A 39 -9.47 -6.94 5.75
C LEU A 39 -10.43 -6.19 4.80
N LEU A 40 -10.54 -6.65 3.55
CA LEU A 40 -11.52 -6.12 2.60
C LEU A 40 -12.95 -6.34 3.09
N HIS A 41 -13.27 -7.53 3.61
CA HIS A 41 -14.57 -7.80 4.23
C HIS A 41 -14.82 -6.91 5.45
N ALA A 42 -13.83 -6.76 6.34
CA ALA A 42 -13.96 -5.88 7.50
C ALA A 42 -14.23 -4.41 7.11
N LEU A 43 -13.59 -3.93 6.04
CA LEU A 43 -13.87 -2.60 5.48
C LEU A 43 -15.30 -2.52 4.93
N GLN A 44 -15.73 -3.52 4.18
CA GLN A 44 -17.10 -3.58 3.64
C GLN A 44 -18.14 -3.57 4.77
N ASP A 45 -17.97 -4.42 5.79
CA ASP A 45 -18.87 -4.52 6.94
C ASP A 45 -18.93 -3.20 7.72
N TRP A 46 -17.76 -2.59 7.97
CA TRP A 46 -17.67 -1.27 8.60
C TRP A 46 -18.49 -0.23 7.82
N LEU A 47 -18.30 -0.15 6.50
CA LEU A 47 -19.00 0.83 5.65
C LEU A 47 -20.51 0.57 5.60
N GLN A 48 -20.93 -0.70 5.54
CA GLN A 48 -22.34 -1.07 5.57
C GLN A 48 -23.03 -0.68 6.88
N GLN A 49 -22.31 -0.76 8.01
CA GLN A 49 -22.81 -0.30 9.31
C GLN A 49 -22.98 1.22 9.37
N GLN A 50 -22.14 1.99 8.67
CA GLN A 50 -22.23 3.45 8.65
C GLN A 50 -23.32 3.97 7.71
N ASN A 51 -23.37 3.48 6.46
CA ASN A 51 -24.39 3.85 5.48
C ASN A 51 -24.53 2.79 4.39
N LYS A 52 -25.58 1.97 4.46
CA LYS A 52 -25.81 0.86 3.52
C LYS A 52 -25.93 1.29 2.05
N HIS A 53 -26.51 2.45 1.78
CA HIS A 53 -26.79 2.89 0.41
C HIS A 53 -25.55 3.39 -0.33
N GLU A 54 -24.60 3.97 0.40
CA GLU A 54 -23.37 4.54 -0.17
C GLU A 54 -22.14 3.65 0.06
N ALA A 55 -22.27 2.56 0.82
CA ALA A 55 -21.15 1.70 1.21
C ALA A 55 -20.33 1.21 0.00
N ALA A 56 -20.99 0.80 -1.08
CA ALA A 56 -20.30 0.32 -2.29
C ALA A 56 -19.48 1.42 -2.98
N GLY A 57 -20.06 2.61 -3.14
CA GLY A 57 -19.35 3.76 -3.73
C GLY A 57 -18.15 4.17 -2.88
N ARG A 58 -18.36 4.30 -1.57
CA ARG A 58 -17.31 4.65 -0.61
C ARG A 58 -16.20 3.58 -0.56
N PHE A 59 -16.55 2.30 -0.67
CA PHE A 59 -15.58 1.20 -0.74
C PHE A 59 -14.67 1.34 -1.96
N ALA A 60 -15.25 1.55 -3.14
CA ALA A 60 -14.49 1.75 -4.38
C ALA A 60 -13.58 3.00 -4.30
N GLU A 61 -14.10 4.12 -3.81
CA GLU A 61 -13.32 5.35 -3.64
C GLU A 61 -12.12 5.18 -2.69
N ILE A 62 -12.27 4.37 -1.63
CA ILE A 62 -11.17 4.06 -0.72
C ILE A 62 -10.10 3.21 -1.43
N LEU A 63 -10.51 2.17 -2.15
CA LEU A 63 -9.56 1.29 -2.85
C LEU A 63 -8.81 1.99 -3.99
N LEU A 64 -9.45 2.93 -4.70
CA LEU A 64 -8.79 3.72 -5.75
C LEU A 64 -7.63 4.57 -5.23
N ARG A 65 -7.55 4.84 -3.93
CA ARG A 65 -6.40 5.52 -3.34
C ARG A 65 -5.12 4.67 -3.38
N ILE A 66 -5.23 3.35 -3.44
CA ILE A 66 -4.07 2.45 -3.53
C ILE A 66 -3.22 2.82 -4.76
N CYS A 67 -3.86 3.03 -5.91
CA CYS A 67 -3.19 3.41 -7.16
C CYS A 67 -2.42 4.73 -7.01
N ASN A 68 -2.99 5.71 -6.31
CA ASN A 68 -2.32 6.99 -6.05
C ASN A 68 -1.10 6.82 -5.12
N VAL A 69 -1.21 5.98 -4.08
CA VAL A 69 -0.10 5.68 -3.19
C VAL A 69 1.04 4.98 -3.95
N GLN A 70 0.72 3.98 -4.76
CA GLN A 70 1.68 3.26 -5.59
C GLN A 70 2.39 4.19 -6.58
N LYS A 71 1.63 5.07 -7.26
CA LYS A 71 2.20 6.07 -8.18
C LYS A 71 3.20 6.99 -7.49
N VAL A 72 2.84 7.53 -6.32
CA VAL A 72 3.73 8.42 -5.57
C VAL A 72 4.95 7.68 -5.03
N ALA A 73 4.79 6.41 -4.61
CA ALA A 73 5.90 5.58 -4.16
C ALA A 73 6.92 5.33 -5.29
N ALA A 74 6.45 4.94 -6.47
CA ALA A 74 7.30 4.73 -7.65
C ALA A 74 8.05 6.01 -8.05
N PHE A 75 7.35 7.15 -8.11
CA PHE A 75 7.97 8.44 -8.42
C PHE A 75 9.05 8.84 -7.39
N LYS A 76 8.78 8.63 -6.09
CA LYS A 76 9.77 8.90 -5.03
C LYS A 76 11.01 8.01 -5.14
N ARG A 77 10.83 6.75 -5.53
CA ARG A 77 11.95 5.82 -5.78
C ARG A 77 12.85 6.31 -6.91
N GLU A 78 12.26 6.69 -8.05
CA GLU A 78 13.00 7.24 -9.19
C GLU A 78 13.74 8.53 -8.82
N THR A 79 13.10 9.39 -8.02
CA THR A 79 13.72 10.60 -7.50
C THR A 79 14.93 10.29 -6.60
N LEU A 80 14.84 9.29 -5.70
CA LEU A 80 15.95 8.88 -4.85
C LEU A 80 17.12 8.32 -5.66
N CYS A 81 16.84 7.51 -6.68
CA CYS A 81 17.85 7.01 -7.62
C CYS A 81 18.57 8.15 -8.35
N THR A 82 17.83 9.20 -8.75
CA THR A 82 18.39 10.38 -9.40
C THR A 82 19.29 11.18 -8.46
N ILE A 83 18.84 11.40 -7.22
CA ILE A 83 19.63 12.09 -6.18
C ILE A 83 20.96 11.35 -5.94
N GLU A 84 20.93 10.03 -5.87
CA GLU A 84 22.12 9.21 -5.70
C GLU A 84 23.05 9.29 -6.92
N THR A 85 22.52 9.13 -8.12
CA THR A 85 23.29 9.10 -9.38
C THR A 85 24.05 10.39 -9.64
N PHE A 86 23.45 11.53 -9.28
CA PHE A 86 24.02 12.86 -9.53
C PHE A 86 24.58 13.54 -8.27
N GLU A 87 24.65 12.82 -7.15
CA GLU A 87 25.14 13.34 -5.86
C GLU A 87 24.49 14.67 -5.44
N LEU A 88 23.21 14.87 -5.78
CA LEU A 88 22.53 16.17 -5.64
C LEU A 88 22.27 16.57 -4.18
N MET A 89 22.18 15.57 -3.30
CA MET A 89 21.95 15.72 -1.86
C MET A 89 22.56 14.53 -1.11
N GLN A 90 22.57 14.62 0.24
CA GLN A 90 22.97 13.53 1.13
C GLN A 90 21.78 13.08 1.99
N PRO A 91 20.88 12.22 1.46
CA PRO A 91 19.82 11.63 2.26
C PRO A 91 20.38 10.81 3.42
N HIS A 92 19.57 10.60 4.46
CA HIS A 92 19.98 9.76 5.59
C HIS A 92 20.37 8.35 5.08
N PRO A 93 21.49 7.74 5.56
CA PRO A 93 21.98 6.45 5.04
C PRO A 93 20.93 5.34 5.04
N PHE A 94 20.10 5.27 6.09
CA PHE A 94 19.00 4.29 6.17
C PHE A 94 17.95 4.45 5.06
N THR A 95 17.68 5.69 4.62
CA THR A 95 16.77 5.93 3.49
C THR A 95 17.35 5.36 2.19
N MET A 96 18.67 5.52 2.01
CA MET A 96 19.37 4.97 0.85
C MET A 96 19.43 3.45 0.87
N GLU A 97 19.68 2.85 2.03
CA GLU A 97 19.66 1.40 2.23
C GLU A 97 18.30 0.80 1.88
N ILE A 98 17.21 1.35 2.43
CA ILE A 98 15.84 0.91 2.11
C ILE A 98 15.57 1.07 0.61
N SER A 99 15.91 2.22 0.03
CA SER A 99 15.69 2.50 -1.40
C SER A 99 16.36 1.48 -2.32
N LYS A 100 17.58 1.04 -1.97
CA LYS A 100 18.34 0.03 -2.74
C LYS A 100 17.73 -1.36 -2.65
N SER A 101 17.24 -1.72 -1.47
CA SER A 101 16.64 -3.04 -1.20
C SER A 101 15.20 -3.18 -1.73
N TYR A 102 14.52 -2.07 -2.01
CA TYR A 102 13.12 -2.05 -2.43
C TYR A 102 12.76 -2.96 -3.63
N PRO A 103 13.55 -3.01 -4.75
CA PRO A 103 13.30 -3.95 -5.84
C PRO A 103 13.28 -5.43 -5.44
N ASP A 104 13.90 -5.82 -4.33
CA ASP A 104 13.90 -7.20 -3.86
C ASP A 104 12.55 -7.61 -3.23
N PHE A 105 11.74 -6.61 -2.84
CA PHE A 105 10.50 -6.82 -2.11
C PHE A 105 9.25 -6.42 -2.91
N SER A 106 9.38 -5.55 -3.92
CA SER A 106 8.23 -4.96 -4.63
C SER A 106 8.51 -4.75 -6.12
N TYR A 107 7.48 -4.96 -6.95
CA TYR A 107 7.49 -4.64 -8.38
C TYR A 107 7.35 -3.14 -8.68
N PHE A 108 6.91 -2.34 -7.70
CA PHE A 108 6.73 -0.90 -7.82
C PHE A 108 8.01 -0.13 -7.48
#